data_AF-A0A845BDJ2-F1
#
_entry.id   AF-A0A845BDJ2-F1
#
_cell.length_a   1.000
_cell.length_b   1.000
_cell.length_c   1.000
_cell.angle_alpha   90.00
_cell.angle_beta   90.00
_cell.angle_gamma   90.00
#
_symmetry.space_group_name_H-M   'P 1'
#
loop_
_entity.id
_entity.type
_entity.pdbx_description
1 polymer ?
#
loop_
_entity_poly.entity_id
_entity_poly.type
_entity_poly.pdbx_seq_one_letter_code
_entity_poly.pdbx_strand_id
1 'polypeptide(L)' 'MQEATEIRILTPAQERLARAMARQHALDVRFRPLEEFLPGEGTGSIVAIAHGRAAAAWLQTF' A
#
# COMPACT_ATOMS: atom_id res chain seq x y z
N MET A 1 17.68 8.81 -11.94
CA MET A 1 17.17 7.43 -11.75
C MET A 1 15.74 7.57 -11.26
N GLN A 2 14.72 7.17 -12.04
CA GLN A 2 13.33 7.24 -11.55
C GLN A 2 13.15 6.16 -10.47
N GLU A 3 12.72 6.56 -9.28
CA GLU A 3 12.33 5.62 -8.23
C GLU A 3 11.02 4.92 -8.63
N ALA A 4 11.02 3.59 -8.64
CA ALA A 4 9.81 2.82 -8.88
C ALA A 4 8.77 3.14 -7.79
N THR A 5 7.57 3.52 -8.21
CA THR A 5 6.43 3.75 -7.32
C THR A 5 5.30 2.83 -7.76
N GLU A 6 4.76 2.05 -6.84
CA GLU A 6 3.63 1.14 -7.10
C GLU A 6 2.46 1.51 -6.17
N ILE A 7 1.24 1.40 -6.65
CA ILE A 7 0.03 1.76 -5.89
C ILE A 7 -0.96 0.60 -5.96
N ARG A 8 -1.51 0.22 -4.81
CA ARG A 8 -2.54 -0.82 -4.74
C ARG A 8 -3.61 -0.51 -3.71
N ILE A 9 -4.86 -0.79 -4.07
CA ILE A 9 -5.98 -0.75 -3.14
C ILE A 9 -6.05 -2.11 -2.43
N LEU A 10 -6.06 -2.05 -1.10
CA LEU A 10 -6.13 -3.19 -0.20
C LEU A 10 -7.48 -3.17 0.52
N THR A 11 -8.07 -4.34 0.66
CA THR A 11 -9.21 -4.54 1.57
C THR A 11 -8.78 -4.33 3.04
N PRO A 12 -9.71 -4.07 3.96
CA PRO A 12 -9.40 -3.97 5.40
C PRO A 12 -8.67 -5.21 5.96
N ALA A 13 -9.00 -6.41 5.45
CA ALA A 13 -8.35 -7.65 5.86
C ALA A 13 -6.88 -7.72 5.41
N GLN A 14 -6.61 -7.27 4.18
CA GLN A 14 -5.26 -7.22 3.61
C GLN A 14 -4.39 -6.15 4.26
N GLU A 15 -4.96 -5.01 4.65
CA GLU A 15 -4.24 -3.89 5.27
C GLU A 15 -3.39 -4.35 6.46
N ARG A 16 -3.98 -5.09 7.40
CA ARG A 16 -3.29 -5.50 8.63
C ARG A 16 -2.06 -6.33 8.32
N LEU A 17 -2.18 -7.27 7.39
CA LEU A 17 -1.07 -8.11 6.95
C LEU A 17 -0.01 -7.28 6.19
N ALA A 18 -0.44 -6.40 5.29
CA ALA A 18 0.45 -5.54 4.50
C ALA A 18 1.29 -4.62 5.39
N ARG A 19 0.68 -4.01 6.42
CA ARG A 19 1.39 -3.18 7.40
C ARG A 19 2.41 -3.97 8.22
N ALA A 20 2.03 -5.16 8.67
CA ALA A 20 2.93 -6.02 9.44
C ALA A 20 4.15 -6.43 8.61
N MET A 21 3.92 -6.87 7.38
CA MET A 21 4.98 -7.28 6.45
C MET A 21 5.88 -6.11 6.04
N ALA A 22 5.30 -4.96 5.68
CA ALA A 22 6.07 -3.77 5.34
C ALA A 22 6.99 -3.35 6.50
N ARG A 23 6.50 -3.41 7.74
CA ARG A 23 7.31 -3.14 8.93
C ARG A 23 8.40 -4.20 9.16
N GLN A 24 8.06 -5.48 9.03
CA GLN A 24 9.01 -6.59 9.22
C GLN A 24 10.18 -6.52 8.23
N HIS A 25 9.91 -6.12 6.99
CA HIS A 25 10.90 -6.05 5.92
C HIS A 25 11.50 -4.64 5.72
N ALA A 26 11.16 -3.68 6.60
CA ALA A 26 11.58 -2.28 6.50
C ALA A 26 11.33 -1.67 5.09
N LEU A 27 10.18 -2.00 4.49
CA LEU A 27 9.78 -1.50 3.18
C LEU A 27 9.20 -0.09 3.30
N ASP A 28 9.55 0.78 2.36
CA ASP A 28 8.98 2.12 2.26
C ASP A 28 7.59 2.05 1.61
N VAL A 29 6.56 1.90 2.44
CA VAL A 29 5.16 1.83 2.03
C VAL A 29 4.32 2.77 2.88
N ARG A 30 3.60 3.68 2.23
CA ARG A 30 2.63 4.57 2.85
C ARG A 30 1.23 3.99 2.69
N PHE A 31 0.45 4.05 3.76
CA PHE A 31 -0.93 3.56 3.77
C PHE A 31 -1.88 4.72 4.07
N ARG A 32 -2.86 4.95 3.20
CA ARG A 32 -3.82 6.04 3.28
C ARG A 32 -5.23 5.49 3.04
N PRO A 33 -6.27 5.97 3.73
CA PRO A 33 -7.64 5.56 3.44
C PRO A 33 -8.01 5.91 1.99
N LEU A 34 -8.77 5.03 1.33
CA LEU A 34 -9.21 5.25 -0.05
C LEU A 34 -10.11 6.49 -0.16
N GLU A 35 -10.85 6.80 0.90
CA GLU A 35 -11.76 7.94 0.98
C GLU A 35 -11.05 9.30 0.83
N GLU A 36 -9.74 9.38 1.06
CA GLU A 36 -8.95 10.59 0.76
C GLU A 36 -8.77 10.84 -0.74
N PHE A 37 -8.89 9.80 -1.57
CA PHE A 37 -8.76 9.87 -3.03
C PHE A 37 -10.12 9.78 -3.73
N LEU A 38 -11.03 8.97 -3.18
CA LEU A 38 -12.38 8.74 -3.67
C LEU A 38 -13.39 8.96 -2.53
N PRO A 39 -13.77 10.21 -2.25
CA PRO A 39 -14.74 10.51 -1.20
C PRO A 39 -16.08 9.81 -1.43
N GLY A 40 -16.63 9.20 -0.38
CA GLY A 40 -17.94 8.55 -0.41
C GLY A 40 -17.96 7.11 -0.89
N GLU A 41 -16.80 6.51 -1.18
CA GLU A 41 -16.69 5.10 -1.60
C GLU A 41 -17.09 4.13 -0.47
N GLY A 42 -16.78 4.48 0.78
CA GLY A 42 -17.40 3.90 1.98
C GLY A 42 -17.06 2.43 2.26
N THR A 43 -16.00 1.89 1.63
CA THR A 43 -15.62 0.48 1.80
C THR A 43 -14.65 0.23 2.96
N GLY A 44 -14.02 1.28 3.50
CA GLY A 44 -12.93 1.14 4.47
C GLY A 44 -11.64 0.59 3.86
N SER A 45 -11.52 0.57 2.53
CA SER A 45 -10.32 0.14 1.82
C SER A 45 -9.16 1.13 2.00
N ILE A 46 -7.94 0.63 1.82
CA ILE A 46 -6.71 1.39 2.02
C ILE A 46 -5.89 1.42 0.73
N VAL A 47 -5.38 2.58 0.37
CA VAL A 47 -4.37 2.75 -0.66
C VAL A 47 -2.99 2.53 -0.06
N ALA A 48 -2.28 1.51 -0.53
CA ALA A 48 -0.86 1.28 -0.27
C ALA A 48 -0.03 1.89 -1.40
N ILE A 49 0.95 2.71 -1.05
CA ILE A 49 1.85 3.40 -1.98
C ILE A 49 3.27 2.98 -1.62
N ALA A 50 3.88 2.15 -2.46
CA ALA A 50 5.22 1.63 -2.26
C ALA A 50 6.24 2.48 -3.02
N HIS A 51 7.31 2.89 -2.32
CA HIS A 51 8.40 3.67 -2.88
C HIS A 51 9.69 2.85 -2.94
N GLY A 52 10.39 2.96 -4.06
CA GLY A 52 11.61 2.22 -4.31
C GLY A 52 11.35 0.81 -4.82
N ARG A 53 12.38 0.24 -5.45
CA ARG A 53 12.25 -0.98 -6.25
C ARG A 53 11.86 -2.21 -5.41
N ALA A 54 12.36 -2.34 -4.18
CA ALA A 54 12.04 -3.47 -3.31
C ALA A 54 10.58 -3.44 -2.83
N ALA A 55 10.09 -2.28 -2.40
CA ALA A 55 8.71 -2.12 -1.97
C ALA A 55 7.73 -2.28 -3.14
N ALA A 56 8.05 -1.70 -4.30
CA ALA A 56 7.24 -1.86 -5.51
C ALA A 56 7.12 -3.32 -5.95
N ALA A 57 8.23 -4.07 -5.99
CA ALA A 57 8.21 -5.48 -6.33
C ALA A 57 7.40 -6.33 -5.32
N TRP A 58 7.51 -6.02 -4.02
CA TRP A 58 6.72 -6.68 -2.98
C TRP A 58 5.22 -6.39 -3.11
N LEU A 59 4.82 -5.16 -3.42
CA LEU A 59 3.40 -4.80 -3.52
C LEU A 59 2.71 -5.47 -4.72
N GLN A 60 3.47 -5.78 -5.77
CA GLN A 60 3.01 -6.55 -6.93
C GLN A 60 2.75 -8.04 -6.61
N THR A 61 3.43 -8.61 -5.61
CA THR A 61 3.26 -10.01 -5.20
C THR A 61 2.24 -10.21 -4.08
N PHE A 62 1.72 -9.11 -3.53
CA PHE A 62 0.65 -9.08 -2.54
C PHE A 62 -0.73 -9.38 -3.15
#